data_AF-A0A934ZM68-F1
#
_entry.id   AF-A0A934ZM68-F1
#
_cell.length_a   1.000
_cell.length_b   1.000
_cell.length_c   1.000
_cell.angle_alpha   90.00
_cell.angle_beta   90.00
_cell.angle_gamma   90.00
#
_symmetry.space_group_name_H-M   'P 1'
#
loop_
_entity.id
_entity.type
_entity.pdbx_description
1 polymer ?
#
loop_
_entity_poly.entity_id
_entity_poly.type
_entity_poly.pdbx_seq_one_letter_code
_entity_poly.pdbx_strand_id
1 'polypeptide(L)'
;MNLESFVGEIQRQTGLDPPERVLRLVRRVLSSLDEVLVDDELATLRASVPASLQGALVGRVGRAQSSVDRLFTRVQRAELVRRPVALERTEIVCRQLGAMLPPDVATRWARDLPPPVAALFLSTPPAGYASDAPAPRPSIPRPTPSPSTLATGRPGSSNPVSEAHPDRAHRHSVVRADDPHADTRLSASRGLTQERAHETLAEGDARSARPLSDARPEQPPKPR
;
A
#
# COMPACT_ATOMS: atom_id res chain seq x y z
N MET A 1 -13.53 22.76 9.50
CA MET A 1 -12.74 22.63 8.25
C MET A 1 -13.71 22.55 7.07
N ASN A 2 -13.45 23.24 5.94
CA ASN A 2 -14.31 23.14 4.74
C ASN A 2 -13.92 21.94 3.85
N LEU A 3 -14.77 21.58 2.88
CA LEU A 3 -14.54 20.42 2.00
C LEU A 3 -13.25 20.54 1.17
N GLU A 4 -12.96 21.73 0.65
CA GLU A 4 -11.78 21.99 -0.18
C GLU A 4 -10.47 21.78 0.60
N SER A 5 -10.40 22.29 1.84
CA SER A 5 -9.22 22.13 2.70
C SER A 5 -9.06 20.67 3.13
N PHE A 6 -10.17 19.98 3.39
CA PHE A 6 -10.19 18.57 3.73
C PHE A 6 -9.66 17.70 2.58
N VAL A 7 -10.18 17.91 1.36
CA VAL A 7 -9.72 17.19 0.17
C VAL A 7 -8.27 17.54 -0.14
N GLY A 8 -7.90 18.83 -0.05
CA GLY A 8 -6.54 19.29 -0.31
C GLY A 8 -5.50 18.69 0.64
N GLU A 9 -5.82 18.52 1.92
CA GLU A 9 -4.90 17.85 2.87
C GLU A 9 -4.73 16.36 2.53
N ILE A 10 -5.81 15.66 2.19
CA ILE A 10 -5.73 14.26 1.79
C ILE A 10 -4.97 14.10 0.47
N GLN A 11 -5.15 15.01 -0.50
CA GLN A 11 -4.37 15.04 -1.74
C GLN A 11 -2.89 15.20 -1.45
N ARG A 12 -2.50 16.15 -0.58
CA ARG A 12 -1.10 16.36 -0.18
C ARG A 12 -0.47 15.12 0.43
N GLN A 13 -1.20 14.40 1.29
CA GLN A 13 -0.67 13.23 1.99
C GLN A 13 -0.66 11.96 1.12
N THR A 14 -1.62 11.80 0.21
CA THR A 14 -1.75 10.57 -0.61
C THR A 14 -1.15 10.69 -2.01
N GLY A 15 -0.85 11.89 -2.49
CA GLY A 15 -0.43 12.16 -3.87
C GLY A 15 -1.50 11.84 -4.92
N LEU A 16 -2.78 11.75 -4.51
CA LEU A 16 -3.87 11.40 -5.40
C LEU A 16 -4.38 12.62 -6.16
N ASP A 17 -4.32 12.54 -7.48
CA ASP A 17 -5.03 13.43 -8.40
C ASP A 17 -5.93 12.62 -9.36
N PRO A 18 -7.03 13.22 -9.86
CA PRO A 18 -7.60 14.56 -9.54
C PRO A 18 -8.46 14.56 -8.24
N PRO A 19 -8.95 15.71 -7.71
CA PRO A 19 -9.68 15.77 -6.42
C PRO A 19 -10.91 14.85 -6.34
N GLU A 20 -11.56 14.53 -7.46
CA GLU A 20 -12.67 13.58 -7.51
C GLU A 20 -12.22 12.17 -7.11
N ARG A 21 -10.95 11.81 -7.35
CA ARG A 21 -10.37 10.55 -6.91
C ARG A 21 -10.24 10.49 -5.39
N VAL A 22 -9.85 11.60 -4.76
CA VAL A 22 -9.83 11.71 -3.29
C VAL A 22 -11.23 11.64 -2.71
N LEU A 23 -12.21 12.33 -3.31
CA LEU A 23 -13.60 12.24 -2.87
C LEU A 23 -14.15 10.81 -2.97
N ARG A 24 -13.82 10.06 -4.03
CA ARG A 24 -14.16 8.64 -4.15
C ARG A 24 -13.52 7.81 -3.04
N LEU A 25 -12.23 8.01 -2.76
CA LEU A 25 -11.53 7.34 -1.67
C LEU A 25 -12.22 7.62 -0.32
N VAL A 26 -12.47 8.89 -0.01
CA VAL A 26 -13.14 9.32 1.23
C VAL A 26 -14.49 8.64 1.37
N ARG A 27 -15.32 8.65 0.32
CA ARG A 27 -16.65 8.00 0.35
C ARG A 27 -16.54 6.50 0.61
N ARG A 28 -15.56 5.82 0.02
CA ARG A 28 -15.33 4.38 0.26
C ARG A 28 -14.88 4.09 1.70
N VAL A 29 -14.02 4.94 2.26
CA VAL A 29 -13.61 4.83 3.67
C VAL A 29 -14.80 5.06 4.59
N LEU A 30 -15.56 6.14 4.39
CA LEU A 30 -16.79 6.42 5.17
C LEU A 30 -17.79 5.26 5.09
N SER A 31 -18.05 4.74 3.90
CA SER A 31 -18.95 3.58 3.72
C SER A 31 -18.46 2.31 4.40
N SER A 32 -17.16 2.23 4.71
CA SER A 32 -16.55 1.08 5.39
C SER A 32 -16.48 1.26 6.90
N LEU A 33 -16.52 2.50 7.40
CA LEU A 33 -16.58 2.82 8.83
C LEU A 33 -17.92 2.44 9.47
N ASP A 34 -18.99 2.35 8.68
CA ASP A 34 -20.32 1.89 9.11
C ASP A 34 -20.32 0.50 9.81
N GLU A 35 -19.27 -0.31 9.64
CA GLU A 35 -19.17 -1.64 10.29
C GLU A 35 -18.24 -1.68 11.51
N VAL A 36 -17.49 -0.61 11.72
CA VAL A 36 -16.50 -0.50 12.81
C VAL A 36 -17.06 0.34 13.96
N LEU A 37 -17.80 1.39 13.64
CA LEU A 37 -18.40 2.30 14.61
C LEU A 37 -19.84 1.89 14.93
N VAL A 38 -20.29 2.07 16.17
CA VAL A 38 -21.70 1.94 16.54
C VAL A 38 -22.47 3.21 16.12
N ASP A 39 -23.80 3.14 16.20
CA ASP A 39 -24.69 4.17 15.63
C ASP A 39 -24.47 5.57 16.24
N ASP A 40 -24.16 5.67 17.53
CA ASP A 40 -23.90 6.94 18.22
C ASP A 40 -22.61 7.62 17.71
N GLU A 41 -21.54 6.85 17.54
CA GLU A 41 -20.27 7.32 16.97
C GLU A 41 -20.44 7.69 15.49
N LEU A 42 -21.21 6.92 14.72
CA LEU A 42 -21.54 7.27 13.34
C LEU A 42 -22.36 8.56 13.26
N ALA A 43 -23.33 8.77 14.15
CA ALA A 43 -24.10 10.00 14.22
C ALA A 43 -23.20 11.21 14.54
N THR A 44 -22.28 11.04 15.50
CA THR A 44 -21.30 12.06 15.87
C THR A 44 -20.35 12.39 14.73
N LEU A 45 -19.85 11.38 14.03
CA LEU A 45 -19.02 11.56 12.84
C LEU A 45 -19.79 12.27 11.73
N ARG A 46 -21.04 11.86 11.47
CA ARG A 46 -21.90 12.45 10.44
C ARG A 46 -22.15 13.95 10.70
N ALA A 47 -22.34 14.35 11.96
CA ALA A 47 -22.49 15.75 12.33
C ALA A 47 -21.20 16.57 12.15
N SER A 48 -20.03 15.92 12.17
CA SER A 48 -18.71 16.58 12.11
C SER A 48 -18.14 16.69 10.69
N VAL A 49 -18.66 15.92 9.72
CA VAL A 49 -18.18 15.93 8.32
C VAL A 49 -18.97 16.90 7.44
N PRO A 50 -18.36 17.40 6.34
CA PRO A 50 -19.04 18.22 5.34
C PRO A 50 -20.33 17.57 4.82
N ALA A 51 -21.38 18.39 4.62
CA ALA A 51 -22.72 17.93 4.22
C ALA A 51 -22.71 17.03 2.96
N SER A 52 -21.84 17.31 1.99
CA SER A 52 -21.68 16.54 0.75
C SER A 52 -21.16 15.11 0.95
N LEU A 53 -20.63 14.79 2.14
CA LEU A 53 -20.09 13.48 2.50
C LEU A 53 -20.99 12.72 3.48
N GLN A 54 -21.97 13.39 4.12
CA GLN A 54 -22.84 12.77 5.13
C GLN A 54 -23.63 11.57 4.59
N GLY A 55 -24.05 11.62 3.32
CA GLY A 55 -24.77 10.52 2.67
C GLY A 55 -23.92 9.25 2.43
N ALA A 56 -22.60 9.31 2.59
CA ALA A 56 -21.73 8.13 2.51
C ALA A 56 -21.73 7.31 3.80
N LEU A 57 -22.17 7.89 4.91
CA LEU A 57 -22.42 7.19 6.17
C LEU A 57 -23.88 6.78 6.14
N VAL A 58 -24.19 5.53 5.84
CA VAL A 58 -25.58 5.07 5.70
C VAL A 58 -26.11 4.55 7.03
N GLY A 59 -25.24 4.14 7.96
CA GLY A 59 -25.63 3.59 9.25
C GLY A 59 -26.37 2.26 9.04
N ARG A 60 -25.60 1.18 8.82
CA ARG A 60 -26.22 -0.14 8.64
C ARG A 60 -26.48 -0.75 10.01
N VAL A 61 -27.75 -0.81 10.37
CA VAL A 61 -28.26 -1.45 11.58
C VAL A 61 -27.59 -2.82 11.81
N GLY A 62 -26.88 -2.94 12.94
CA GLY A 62 -26.58 -4.25 13.55
C GLY A 62 -25.23 -4.93 13.26
N ARG A 63 -24.14 -4.22 12.91
CA ARG A 63 -22.81 -4.87 12.74
C ARG A 63 -21.61 -4.18 13.37
N ALA A 64 -21.83 -3.28 14.32
CA ALA A 64 -20.75 -2.60 14.97
C ALA A 64 -19.97 -3.55 15.90
N GLN A 65 -18.87 -4.09 15.37
CA GLN A 65 -17.77 -4.82 16.01
C GLN A 65 -16.88 -5.53 14.95
N SER A 66 -16.89 -5.06 13.69
CA SER A 66 -15.96 -5.61 12.70
C SER A 66 -14.53 -5.16 13.01
N SER A 67 -13.58 -6.07 12.88
CA SER A 67 -12.16 -5.77 13.10
C SER A 67 -11.67 -4.70 12.12
N VAL A 68 -10.70 -3.90 12.56
CA VAL A 68 -9.99 -2.92 11.72
C VAL A 68 -9.40 -3.57 10.46
N ASP A 69 -9.03 -4.85 10.52
CA ASP A 69 -8.58 -5.63 9.36
C ASP A 69 -9.64 -5.75 8.25
N ARG A 70 -10.92 -5.86 8.61
CA ARG A 70 -12.03 -5.90 7.64
C ARG A 70 -12.25 -4.54 6.97
N LEU A 71 -12.10 -3.45 7.71
CA LEU A 71 -12.12 -2.09 7.15
C LEU A 71 -11.05 -1.96 6.05
N PHE A 72 -9.81 -2.34 6.37
CA PHE A 72 -8.71 -2.29 5.42
C PHE A 72 -8.91 -3.20 4.22
N THR A 73 -9.39 -4.43 4.43
CA THR A 73 -9.70 -5.37 3.36
C THR A 73 -10.76 -4.82 2.41
N ARG A 74 -11.77 -4.09 2.91
CA ARG A 74 -12.77 -3.44 2.07
C ARG A 74 -12.20 -2.29 1.27
N VAL A 75 -11.44 -1.41 1.88
CA VAL A 75 -10.80 -0.30 1.17
C VAL A 75 -9.86 -0.84 0.09
N GLN A 76 -9.11 -1.90 0.40
CA GLN A 76 -8.25 -2.59 -0.57
C GLN A 76 -9.04 -3.09 -1.78
N ARG A 77 -10.14 -3.83 -1.55
CA ARG A 77 -10.99 -4.37 -2.62
C ARG A 77 -11.69 -3.26 -3.41
N ALA A 78 -12.12 -2.22 -2.73
CA ALA A 78 -12.83 -1.10 -3.33
C ALA A 78 -11.89 -0.29 -4.25
N GLU A 79 -10.68 0.01 -3.79
CA GLU A 79 -9.70 0.82 -4.53
C GLU A 79 -8.81 0.01 -5.48
N LEU A 80 -8.89 -1.32 -5.46
CA LEU A 80 -8.06 -2.23 -6.26
C LEU A 80 -6.55 -1.97 -6.08
N VAL A 81 -6.13 -1.75 -4.83
CA VAL A 81 -4.74 -1.45 -4.49
C VAL A 81 -4.11 -2.56 -3.66
N ARG A 82 -2.78 -2.50 -3.51
CA ARG A 82 -2.04 -3.35 -2.58
C ARG A 82 -2.45 -3.02 -1.14
N ARG A 83 -2.43 -4.04 -0.27
CA ARG A 83 -2.81 -3.90 1.15
C ARG A 83 -2.10 -2.75 1.87
N PRO A 84 -0.77 -2.55 1.77
CA PRO A 84 -0.10 -1.43 2.45
C PRO A 84 -0.64 -0.05 2.02
N VAL A 85 -0.97 0.12 0.74
CA VAL A 85 -1.54 1.36 0.21
C VAL A 85 -2.96 1.59 0.74
N ALA A 86 -3.75 0.52 0.92
CA ALA A 86 -5.07 0.61 1.53
C ALA A 86 -4.99 1.03 3.00
N LEU A 87 -4.03 0.49 3.76
CA LEU A 87 -3.78 0.86 5.16
C LEU A 87 -3.49 2.35 5.27
N GLU A 88 -2.44 2.80 4.58
CA GLU A 88 -1.97 4.18 4.59
C GLU A 88 -3.10 5.15 4.23
N ARG A 89 -3.81 4.90 3.13
CA ARG A 89 -4.91 5.76 2.70
C ARG A 89 -6.06 5.80 3.68
N THR A 90 -6.38 4.67 4.31
CA THR A 90 -7.43 4.60 5.32
C THR A 90 -7.03 5.41 6.55
N GLU A 91 -5.80 5.23 7.04
CA GLU A 91 -5.26 5.96 8.18
C GLU A 91 -5.22 7.46 7.94
N ILE A 92 -4.77 7.91 6.76
CA ILE A 92 -4.76 9.31 6.37
C ILE A 92 -6.17 9.90 6.43
N VAL A 93 -7.15 9.21 5.82
CA VAL A 93 -8.54 9.69 5.82
C VAL A 93 -9.10 9.71 7.25
N CYS A 94 -8.94 8.65 8.03
CA CYS A 94 -9.45 8.59 9.40
C CYS A 94 -8.81 9.65 10.30
N ARG A 95 -7.52 9.92 10.15
CA ARG A 95 -6.83 10.99 10.88
C ARG A 95 -7.40 12.36 10.54
N GLN A 96 -7.66 12.61 9.26
CA GLN A 96 -8.25 13.87 8.83
C GLN A 96 -9.72 14.00 9.27
N LEU A 97 -10.45 12.89 9.35
CA LEU A 97 -11.78 12.84 9.96
C LEU A 97 -11.70 13.16 11.46
N GLY A 98 -10.73 12.59 12.17
CA GLY A 98 -10.51 12.85 13.60
C GLY A 98 -10.16 14.31 13.90
N ALA A 99 -9.40 14.97 13.02
CA ALA A 99 -9.12 16.41 13.13
C ALA A 99 -10.36 17.31 12.96
N MET A 100 -11.49 16.77 12.46
CA MET A 100 -12.77 17.49 12.41
C MET A 100 -13.65 17.26 13.64
N LEU A 101 -13.33 16.26 14.47
CA LEU A 101 -14.15 15.98 15.65
C LEU A 101 -13.96 17.06 16.71
N PRO A 102 -15.02 17.40 17.48
CA PRO A 102 -14.87 18.20 18.68
C PRO A 102 -13.86 17.56 19.65
N PRO A 103 -13.07 18.35 20.40
CA PRO A 103 -12.02 17.83 21.29
C PRO A 103 -12.58 16.90 22.37
N ASP A 104 -13.78 17.20 22.87
CA ASP A 104 -14.47 16.36 23.88
C ASP A 104 -14.89 15.01 23.30
N VAL A 105 -15.25 14.97 22.02
CA VAL A 105 -15.58 13.73 21.29
C VAL A 105 -14.31 12.91 21.08
N ALA A 106 -13.24 13.53 20.61
CA ALA A 106 -11.96 12.85 20.42
C ALA A 106 -11.44 12.24 21.73
N THR A 107 -11.54 12.97 22.84
CA THR A 107 -11.17 12.48 24.18
C THR A 107 -12.04 11.29 24.61
N ARG A 108 -13.34 11.36 24.37
CA ARG A 108 -14.28 10.27 24.64
C ARG A 108 -13.97 9.03 23.81
N TRP A 109 -13.76 9.20 22.51
CA TRP A 109 -13.41 8.12 21.59
C TRP A 109 -12.08 7.46 21.97
N ALA A 110 -11.09 8.22 22.43
CA ALA A 110 -9.83 7.67 22.92
C ALA A 110 -10.00 6.73 24.13
N ARG A 111 -11.02 6.97 24.96
CA ARG A 111 -11.32 6.19 26.17
C ARG A 111 -12.27 5.02 25.89
N ASP A 112 -13.27 5.25 25.04
CA ASP A 112 -14.45 4.37 24.94
C ASP A 112 -14.39 3.45 23.70
N LEU A 113 -13.64 3.81 22.65
CA LEU A 113 -13.44 2.93 21.48
C LEU A 113 -12.35 1.89 21.73
N PRO A 114 -12.42 0.72 21.05
CA PRO A 114 -11.31 -0.22 21.03
C PRO A 114 -10.00 0.47 20.60
N PRO A 115 -8.86 0.23 21.27
CA PRO A 115 -7.59 0.89 20.96
C PRO A 115 -7.19 0.93 19.47
N PRO A 116 -7.32 -0.17 18.69
CA PRO A 116 -6.94 -0.14 17.28
C PRO A 116 -7.88 0.72 16.43
N VAL A 117 -9.14 0.93 16.85
CA VAL A 117 -10.10 1.80 16.18
C VAL A 117 -9.84 3.25 16.55
N ALA A 118 -9.67 3.54 17.85
CA ALA A 118 -9.36 4.88 18.35
C ALA A 118 -8.10 5.45 17.69
N ALA A 119 -7.05 4.63 17.55
CA ALA A 119 -5.78 5.02 16.94
C ALA A 119 -5.90 5.50 15.48
N LEU A 120 -6.96 5.13 14.75
CA LEU A 120 -7.18 5.61 13.38
C LEU A 120 -7.58 7.09 13.33
N PHE A 121 -8.28 7.58 14.35
CA PHE A 121 -8.80 8.95 14.39
C PHE A 121 -7.89 9.90 15.17
N LEU A 122 -7.08 9.38 16.09
CA LEU A 122 -6.24 10.20 16.93
C LEU A 122 -4.92 10.50 16.22
N SER A 123 -4.63 11.78 16.04
CA SER A 123 -3.33 12.28 15.54
C SER A 123 -2.17 12.01 16.51
N THR A 124 -2.47 11.55 17.72
CA THR A 124 -1.49 11.20 18.73
C THR A 124 -1.49 9.67 18.88
N PRO A 125 -0.36 8.97 18.64
CA PRO A 125 -0.26 7.58 19.05
C PRO A 125 -0.59 7.52 20.55
N PRO A 126 -1.43 6.57 21.01
CA PRO A 126 -1.72 6.44 22.42
C PRO A 126 -0.39 6.35 23.18
N ALA A 127 -0.19 7.25 24.16
CA ALA A 127 1.00 7.26 25.00
C ALA A 127 1.09 5.90 25.71
N GLY A 128 1.90 4.99 25.16
CA GLY A 128 1.96 3.59 25.60
C GLY A 128 2.13 2.58 24.47
N TYR A 129 1.74 2.91 23.23
CA TYR A 129 2.22 2.18 22.06
C TYR A 129 3.54 2.80 21.60
N ALA A 130 4.62 2.48 22.32
CA ALA A 130 5.94 2.59 21.74
C ALA A 130 5.91 1.69 20.49
N SER A 131 5.96 2.31 19.31
CA SER A 131 6.27 1.58 18.11
C SER A 131 7.58 0.85 18.37
N ASP A 132 7.57 -0.48 18.34
CA ASP A 132 8.79 -1.30 18.31
C ASP A 132 9.58 -1.07 17.00
N ALA A 133 9.16 -0.11 16.17
CA ALA A 133 10.00 0.42 15.12
C ALA A 133 11.30 0.95 15.77
N PRO A 134 12.47 0.43 15.35
CA PRO A 134 13.74 0.95 15.83
C PRO A 134 13.75 2.45 15.58
N ALA A 135 14.15 3.21 16.62
CA ALA A 135 14.28 4.66 16.54
C ALA A 135 14.95 5.04 15.21
N PRO A 136 14.46 6.06 14.48
CA PRO A 136 15.14 6.53 13.28
C PRO A 136 16.59 6.80 13.68
N ARG A 137 17.51 6.06 13.05
CA ARG A 137 18.95 6.24 13.31
C ARG A 137 19.24 7.74 13.17
N PRO A 138 19.99 8.35 14.11
CA PRO A 138 20.31 9.75 14.01
C PRO A 138 20.87 10.01 12.61
N SER A 139 20.17 10.85 11.84
CA SER A 139 20.64 11.33 10.56
C SER A 139 21.96 12.02 10.82
N ILE A 140 23.08 11.39 10.46
CA ILE A 140 24.38 12.02 10.51
C ILE A 140 24.24 13.32 9.68
N PRO A 141 24.50 14.51 10.27
CA PRO A 141 24.40 15.76 9.53
C PRO A 141 25.28 15.64 8.30
N ARG A 142 24.66 15.71 7.11
CA ARG A 142 25.44 15.79 5.87
C ARG A 142 26.17 17.13 5.94
N PRO A 143 27.53 17.16 5.95
CA PRO A 143 28.24 18.41 6.00
C PRO A 143 27.79 19.25 4.80
N THR A 144 27.40 20.49 5.07
CA THR A 144 27.09 21.49 4.04
C THR A 144 28.29 21.54 3.10
N PRO A 145 28.13 21.34 1.79
CA PRO A 145 29.22 21.55 0.87
C PRO A 145 29.58 23.04 0.94
N SER A 146 30.76 23.35 1.46
CA SER A 146 31.39 24.64 1.25
C SER A 146 31.39 24.92 -0.27
N PRO A 147 31.24 26.17 -0.72
CA PRO A 147 31.41 26.51 -2.13
C PRO A 147 32.89 26.41 -2.51
N SER A 148 33.39 25.18 -2.58
CA SER A 148 34.66 24.85 -3.21
C SER A 148 34.32 24.29 -4.58
N THR A 149 34.32 25.17 -5.57
CA THR A 149 34.47 24.80 -6.97
C THR A 149 35.60 23.78 -7.10
N LEU A 150 35.39 22.71 -7.86
CA LEU A 150 36.36 21.62 -8.14
C LEU A 150 37.66 22.10 -8.85
N ALA A 151 37.88 23.40 -8.96
CA ALA A 151 38.96 24.03 -9.70
C ALA A 151 40.18 24.41 -8.83
N THR A 152 40.14 24.26 -7.51
CA THR A 152 41.30 24.59 -6.66
C THR A 152 41.75 23.37 -5.87
N GLY A 153 42.87 22.79 -6.30
CA GLY A 153 43.59 21.78 -5.54
C GLY A 153 43.95 22.29 -4.14
N ARG A 154 44.23 21.36 -3.21
CA ARG A 154 44.68 21.69 -1.85
C ARG A 154 45.85 22.68 -1.89
N PRO A 155 45.85 23.73 -1.05
CA PRO A 155 47.01 24.59 -0.89
C PRO A 155 48.20 23.73 -0.44
N GLY A 156 49.24 23.66 -1.28
CA GLY A 156 50.47 22.90 -1.01
C GLY A 156 50.73 21.69 -1.90
N SER A 157 49.87 21.35 -2.87
CA SER A 157 50.24 20.37 -3.90
C SER A 157 51.01 21.04 -5.03
N SER A 158 52.22 20.59 -5.32
CA SER A 158 53.05 21.06 -6.45
C SER A 158 52.52 20.68 -7.83
N ASN A 159 51.38 19.98 -7.93
CA ASN A 159 50.75 19.56 -9.18
C ASN A 159 49.25 19.88 -9.15
N PRO A 160 48.81 21.07 -9.61
CA PRO A 160 47.39 21.38 -9.75
C PRO A 160 46.72 20.46 -10.80
N VAL A 161 45.45 20.11 -10.60
CA VAL A 161 44.72 19.12 -11.43
C VAL A 161 44.67 19.51 -12.92
N SER A 162 44.78 20.81 -13.24
CA SER A 162 44.90 21.30 -14.61
C SER A 162 46.12 20.77 -15.37
N GLU A 163 47.14 20.29 -14.66
CA GLU A 163 48.36 19.70 -15.21
C GLU A 163 48.41 18.17 -15.07
N ALA A 164 47.44 17.58 -14.35
CA ALA A 164 47.32 16.14 -14.26
C ALA A 164 46.83 15.59 -15.61
N HIS A 165 47.75 15.02 -16.40
CA HIS A 165 47.43 14.10 -17.48
C HIS A 165 47.47 12.67 -16.94
N PRO A 166 46.40 12.15 -16.31
CA PRO A 166 46.35 10.74 -15.98
C PRO A 166 46.31 9.93 -17.28
N ASP A 167 47.25 8.99 -17.41
CA ASP A 167 47.24 8.01 -18.49
C ASP A 167 45.86 7.36 -18.59
N ARG A 168 45.28 7.40 -19.80
CA ARG A 168 43.95 6.85 -20.05
C ARG A 168 43.96 5.35 -19.74
N ALA A 169 43.22 5.00 -18.70
CA ALA A 169 42.78 3.66 -18.32
C ALA A 169 43.86 2.74 -17.72
N HIS A 170 43.76 2.52 -16.40
CA HIS A 170 44.45 1.43 -15.72
C HIS A 170 43.99 0.06 -16.27
N ARG A 171 44.94 -0.89 -16.39
CA ARG A 171 44.81 -2.21 -17.03
C ARG A 171 43.66 -3.12 -16.53
N HIS A 172 42.95 -2.73 -15.48
CA HIS A 172 41.86 -3.52 -14.88
C HIS A 172 40.51 -2.78 -14.89
N SER A 173 40.36 -1.75 -15.73
CA SER A 173 39.08 -1.06 -15.88
C SER A 173 38.07 -1.89 -16.68
N VAL A 174 36.97 -2.25 -16.01
CA VAL A 174 35.83 -3.02 -16.55
C VAL A 174 35.12 -2.29 -17.70
N VAL A 175 35.35 -0.98 -17.85
CA VAL A 175 34.77 -0.12 -18.90
C VAL A 175 35.34 -0.42 -20.29
N ARG A 176 36.46 -1.15 -20.41
CA ARG A 176 37.07 -1.49 -21.70
C ARG A 176 36.70 -2.89 -22.22
N ALA A 177 35.90 -3.66 -21.49
CA ALA A 177 35.44 -4.97 -21.93
C ALA A 177 34.17 -4.82 -22.79
N ASP A 178 34.17 -5.36 -24.01
CA ASP A 178 33.04 -5.27 -24.93
C ASP A 178 31.78 -6.04 -24.43
N ASP A 179 31.93 -6.94 -23.46
CA ASP A 179 30.80 -7.61 -22.78
C ASP A 179 31.11 -7.78 -21.27
N PRO A 180 30.78 -6.79 -20.42
CA PRO A 180 31.11 -6.81 -18.98
C PRO A 180 30.28 -7.81 -18.17
N HIS A 181 29.38 -8.58 -18.79
CA HIS A 181 28.56 -9.60 -18.15
C HIS A 181 28.71 -10.99 -18.79
N ALA A 182 29.76 -11.21 -19.59
CA ALA A 182 30.04 -12.51 -20.23
C ALA A 182 30.01 -13.67 -19.22
N ASP A 183 30.53 -13.44 -18.02
CA ASP A 183 30.69 -14.44 -16.97
C ASP A 183 29.37 -14.79 -16.24
N THR A 184 28.30 -14.03 -16.49
CA THR A 184 26.96 -14.26 -15.90
C THR A 184 26.00 -14.98 -16.87
N ARG A 185 26.46 -15.31 -18.09
CA ARG A 185 25.65 -16.00 -19.10
C ARG A 185 25.70 -17.52 -18.91
N LEU A 186 24.87 -18.01 -17.99
CA LEU A 186 24.51 -19.42 -17.92
C LEU A 186 23.75 -19.84 -19.20
N SER A 187 24.41 -20.67 -20.01
CA SER A 187 23.81 -21.61 -20.98
C SER A 187 22.90 -21.05 -22.09
N ALA A 188 23.50 -20.45 -23.12
CA ALA A 188 22.93 -20.44 -24.47
C ALA A 188 23.44 -21.64 -25.26
N SER A 189 22.81 -22.80 -25.10
CA SER A 189 22.98 -23.95 -25.99
C SER A 189 22.08 -23.77 -27.24
N ARG A 190 22.71 -23.49 -28.37
CA ARG A 190 22.11 -23.55 -29.70
C ARG A 190 21.82 -25.01 -30.06
N GLY A 191 20.53 -25.34 -30.16
CA GLY A 191 19.92 -26.26 -31.13
C GLY A 191 20.27 -27.75 -31.06
N LEU A 192 19.24 -28.59 -30.94
CA LEU A 192 18.97 -29.75 -31.81
C LEU A 192 17.50 -30.20 -31.61
N THR A 193 16.65 -29.79 -32.57
CA THR A 193 15.44 -30.47 -33.08
C THR A 193 14.34 -30.95 -32.11
N GLN A 194 13.28 -30.15 -31.95
CA GLN A 194 11.91 -30.66 -31.82
C GLN A 194 10.86 -29.70 -32.44
N GLU A 195 11.24 -28.93 -33.45
CA GLU A 195 10.28 -28.33 -34.37
C GLU A 195 9.85 -29.39 -35.39
N ARG A 196 8.95 -30.28 -34.99
CA ARG A 196 8.13 -31.14 -35.87
C ARG A 196 7.11 -31.90 -35.03
N ALA A 197 5.94 -31.30 -34.88
CA ALA A 197 4.65 -32.00 -34.97
C ALA A 197 3.57 -30.95 -34.76
N HIS A 198 2.98 -30.53 -35.87
CA HIS A 198 1.70 -29.85 -35.89
C HIS A 198 0.66 -30.72 -35.19
N GLU A 199 0.36 -30.46 -33.93
CA GLU A 199 -0.84 -30.98 -33.28
C GLU A 199 -1.49 -29.83 -32.48
N THR A 200 -2.34 -29.11 -33.20
CA THR A 200 -3.26 -28.10 -32.70
C THR A 200 -4.30 -28.71 -31.76
N LEU A 201 -4.39 -28.20 -30.53
CA LEU A 201 -5.36 -28.56 -29.47
C LEU A 201 -6.81 -28.11 -29.74
N ALA A 202 -7.23 -28.11 -31.00
CA ALA A 202 -8.53 -27.60 -31.42
C ALA A 202 -9.13 -28.51 -32.50
N GLU A 203 -9.53 -29.74 -32.15
CA GLU A 203 -10.56 -30.52 -32.86
C GLU A 203 -10.89 -31.85 -32.12
N GLY A 204 -12.20 -32.09 -31.89
CA GLY A 204 -12.84 -33.38 -31.54
C GLY A 204 -12.79 -33.80 -30.06
N ASP A 205 -13.87 -34.22 -29.38
CA ASP A 205 -15.08 -34.87 -29.87
C ASP A 205 -16.23 -34.72 -28.85
N ALA A 206 -17.44 -34.45 -29.37
CA ALA A 206 -18.65 -34.18 -28.61
C ALA A 206 -19.49 -35.45 -28.49
N ARG A 207 -19.16 -36.35 -27.56
CA ARG A 207 -19.96 -37.56 -27.25
C ARG A 207 -19.63 -38.16 -25.87
N SER A 208 -20.03 -37.49 -24.80
CA SER A 208 -20.30 -38.15 -23.50
C SER A 208 -21.17 -37.28 -22.60
N ALA A 209 -22.45 -37.15 -22.97
CA ALA A 209 -23.48 -36.78 -22.01
C ALA A 209 -23.71 -37.97 -21.07
N ARG A 210 -23.16 -37.92 -19.85
CA ARG A 210 -23.74 -38.63 -18.70
C ARG A 210 -23.35 -37.95 -17.37
N PRO A 211 -24.33 -37.47 -16.59
CA PRO A 211 -24.08 -36.82 -15.30
C PRO A 211 -23.74 -37.85 -14.20
N LEU A 212 -22.89 -37.42 -13.26
CA LEU A 212 -22.35 -38.15 -12.10
C LEU A 212 -23.39 -38.35 -10.96
N SER A 213 -24.60 -38.80 -11.29
CA SER A 213 -25.66 -38.97 -10.28
C SER A 213 -26.44 -40.26 -10.49
N ASP A 214 -25.77 -41.40 -10.32
CA ASP A 214 -26.45 -42.65 -9.96
C ASP A 214 -25.45 -43.67 -9.39
N ALA A 215 -25.41 -43.75 -8.06
CA ALA A 215 -24.98 -44.94 -7.34
C ALA A 215 -25.82 -45.00 -6.06
N ARG A 216 -27.03 -45.55 -6.20
CA ARG A 216 -27.90 -45.91 -5.08
C ARG A 216 -27.23 -46.96 -4.18
N PRO A 217 -27.60 -47.00 -2.89
CA PRO A 217 -27.19 -48.03 -1.94
C PRO A 217 -28.03 -49.29 -2.14
N GLU A 218 -27.46 -50.47 -1.89
CA GLU A 218 -28.11 -51.66 -1.30
C GLU A 218 -27.25 -52.91 -1.48
N GLN A 219 -26.90 -53.56 -0.38
CA GLN A 219 -26.86 -55.04 -0.33
C GLN A 219 -26.77 -55.55 1.12
N PRO A 220 -27.85 -56.14 1.67
CA PRO A 220 -27.83 -57.36 2.47
C PRO A 220 -28.14 -58.58 1.55
N PRO A 221 -28.02 -59.88 1.96
CA PRO A 221 -28.33 -60.43 3.29
C PRO A 221 -27.43 -61.59 3.83
N LYS A 222 -27.67 -61.91 5.12
CA LYS A 222 -27.40 -63.17 5.89
C LYS A 222 -28.01 -64.43 5.20
N PRO A 223 -27.85 -65.71 5.64
CA PRO A 223 -27.47 -66.28 6.97
C PRO A 223 -26.47 -67.48 6.82
N ARG A 224 -26.12 -68.36 7.77
CA ARG A 224 -26.67 -68.84 9.05
C ARG A 224 -25.53 -69.48 9.86
#